data_AF-A0A0N7L6E9-F1
#
_entry.id   AF-A0A0N7L6E9-F1
#
_cell.length_a   1.000
_cell.length_b   1.000
_cell.length_c   1.000
_cell.angle_alpha   90.00
_cell.angle_beta   90.00
_cell.angle_gamma   90.00
#
_symmetry.space_group_name_H-M   'P 1'
#
loop_
_entity.id
_entity.type
_entity.pdbx_description
1 polymer ?
#
loop_
_entity_poly.entity_id
_entity_poly.type
_entity_poly.pdbx_seq_one_letter_code
_entity_poly.pdbx_strand_id
1 'polypeptide(L)'
;MELTKRKVGPSPSSSPPLSPGSKGIRVTEFDSRPVCMNEIPRRYVQQGVQLLLTRDSDARRCWTLSGFTRELQEMFLPVGYPDSVSEDYLSFQFWDTLQAMCSYLRGVLATQSVLQSVGVGDDKATPLAAALQWVLRDGSGMIGGLTFAYFVGPKFDINVKRWRLFADVINDVGLTLDMVAPYFPTLVTEVLCVSSICKTMCGVAAGATRSSLMTHFAKRDNMADCAAKEGSQETAVKLFGLLFGMYFANAVNSSPFAVWFAFLLLTLVHVYANYNAVACLCIPTINRTRGLLLVQRFLACNYNHNKEQVAHQLGNYSIRSINQNEPIFKDPKVPVTTHVIMGSELRQTVWTSTDLDQLLRVYEDEAYLLTIVHNHVHVMFRDEATPKDELRAFFQAILVLQALTSASPTSAIEHQPLLESTHGKMNDQCAIKSWLVAFLLIFQSLHTMALSPASSMPDLCLLIKQRDIARLRLALETYPTLVHQYRWSGVTGLHRAVSIGDIKAVALLLEFGADVNQRSIWGWYTPLHLACKSGCEEIIWLLLQNGAKWETLDKAKRTPLQWAICAE
;
A
#
# COMPACT_ATOMS: atom_id res chain seq x y z
N MET A 1 11.61 -21.96 -28.30
CA MET A 1 11.93 -21.20 -27.07
C MET A 1 12.03 -19.73 -27.48
N GLU A 2 10.91 -19.02 -27.51
CA GLU A 2 10.92 -17.59 -27.84
C GLU A 2 11.42 -16.81 -26.61
N LEU A 3 12.65 -16.30 -26.70
CA LEU A 3 13.21 -15.38 -25.73
C LEU A 3 12.70 -13.97 -26.04
N THR A 4 11.57 -13.57 -25.47
CA THR A 4 11.09 -12.19 -25.60
C THR A 4 11.90 -11.27 -24.68
N LYS A 5 12.81 -10.48 -25.26
CA LYS A 5 13.37 -9.27 -24.63
C LYS A 5 12.27 -8.23 -24.49
N ARG A 6 11.90 -7.85 -23.26
CA ARG A 6 11.07 -6.64 -23.03
C ARG A 6 11.94 -5.39 -23.18
N LYS A 7 11.46 -4.44 -23.97
CA LYS A 7 12.03 -3.10 -24.19
C LYS A 7 11.99 -2.28 -22.90
N VAL A 8 13.13 -1.75 -22.47
CA VAL A 8 13.21 -0.54 -21.63
C VAL A 8 13.53 0.63 -22.57
N GLY A 9 12.86 1.76 -22.38
CA GLY A 9 13.08 3.02 -23.12
C GLY A 9 14.50 3.58 -22.96
N PRO A 10 14.85 4.68 -23.63
CA PRO A 10 16.23 5.07 -23.86
C PRO A 10 16.91 5.51 -22.55
N SER A 11 18.05 4.91 -22.24
CA SER A 11 18.92 5.41 -21.18
C SER A 11 19.83 6.54 -21.72
N PRO A 12 20.01 7.62 -20.94
CA PRO A 12 20.86 8.75 -21.30
C PRO A 12 22.34 8.38 -21.30
N SER A 13 23.06 8.99 -22.23
CA SER A 13 24.51 8.95 -22.39
C SER A 13 25.23 9.59 -21.19
N SER A 14 25.96 8.79 -20.41
CA SER A 14 27.28 9.13 -19.84
C SER A 14 27.66 8.12 -18.75
N SER A 15 28.62 7.24 -19.03
CA SER A 15 29.39 6.51 -18.01
C SER A 15 30.86 6.92 -18.14
N PRO A 16 31.56 7.25 -17.04
CA PRO A 16 32.99 7.59 -17.08
C PRO A 16 33.83 6.34 -17.40
N PRO A 17 35.08 6.49 -17.90
CA PRO A 17 35.90 5.37 -18.31
C PRO A 17 36.35 4.53 -17.09
N LEU A 18 36.12 3.22 -17.17
CA LEU A 18 36.60 2.23 -16.21
C LEU A 18 38.12 2.03 -16.34
N SER A 19 38.80 2.01 -15.20
CA SER A 19 40.19 1.58 -15.05
C SER A 19 40.40 0.12 -15.51
N PRO A 20 41.50 -0.22 -16.21
CA PRO A 20 41.73 -1.56 -16.74
C PRO A 20 42.15 -2.52 -15.61
N GLY A 21 41.24 -3.39 -15.15
CA GLY A 21 41.64 -4.47 -14.22
C GLY A 21 40.55 -5.26 -13.52
N SER A 22 39.30 -4.79 -13.43
CA SER A 22 38.22 -5.55 -12.77
C SER A 22 37.28 -6.18 -13.81
N LYS A 23 37.33 -7.50 -13.94
CA LYS A 23 36.31 -8.27 -14.67
C LYS A 23 35.02 -8.25 -13.84
N GLY A 24 34.19 -7.24 -14.03
CA GLY A 24 32.83 -7.20 -13.50
C GLY A 24 31.99 -8.32 -14.11
N ILE A 25 31.57 -9.30 -13.31
CA ILE A 25 30.66 -10.36 -13.75
C ILE A 25 29.26 -9.77 -13.80
N ARG A 26 28.71 -9.65 -15.01
CA ARG A 26 27.30 -9.29 -15.23
C ARG A 26 26.47 -10.56 -15.07
N VAL A 27 25.66 -10.64 -14.02
CA VAL A 27 24.71 -11.74 -13.83
C VAL A 27 23.36 -11.31 -14.41
N THR A 28 22.89 -12.03 -15.42
CA THR A 28 21.53 -11.90 -15.96
C THR A 28 20.75 -13.15 -15.59
N GLU A 29 19.68 -12.97 -14.81
CA GLU A 29 18.81 -14.03 -14.35
C GLU A 29 17.72 -14.29 -15.39
N PHE A 30 17.58 -15.55 -15.82
CA PHE A 30 16.54 -15.98 -16.75
C PHE A 30 15.59 -16.93 -16.03
N ASP A 31 14.33 -16.50 -15.88
CA ASP A 31 13.25 -17.32 -15.35
C ASP A 31 12.47 -17.94 -16.52
N SER A 32 12.61 -19.25 -16.72
CA SER A 32 11.81 -19.98 -17.71
C SER A 32 10.56 -20.51 -17.02
N ARG A 33 9.39 -19.94 -17.31
CA ARG A 33 8.11 -20.55 -16.93
C ARG A 33 7.96 -21.89 -17.66
N PRO A 34 7.57 -22.98 -16.98
CA PRO A 34 7.23 -24.23 -17.65
C PRO A 34 6.00 -24.02 -18.53
N VAL A 35 6.04 -24.54 -19.77
CA VAL A 35 4.94 -24.46 -20.74
C VAL A 35 3.82 -25.46 -20.39
N CYS A 36 4.10 -26.45 -19.53
CA CYS A 36 3.18 -27.51 -19.15
C CYS A 36 3.09 -27.66 -17.62
N MET A 37 1.90 -28.03 -17.12
CA MET A 37 1.54 -28.10 -15.70
C MET A 37 2.40 -29.02 -14.82
N ASN A 38 3.26 -29.86 -15.39
CA ASN A 38 4.05 -30.86 -14.68
C ASN A 38 5.58 -30.64 -14.72
N GLU A 39 6.07 -29.51 -15.22
CA GLU A 39 7.51 -29.22 -15.21
C GLU A 39 7.90 -28.32 -14.03
N ILE A 40 8.93 -28.73 -13.30
CA ILE A 40 9.52 -27.96 -12.19
C ILE A 40 10.20 -26.71 -12.78
N PRO A 41 9.96 -25.50 -12.24
CA PRO A 41 10.64 -24.28 -12.68
C PRO A 41 12.15 -24.46 -12.64
N ARG A 42 12.82 -24.17 -13.75
CA ARG A 42 14.28 -24.32 -13.87
C ARG A 42 14.93 -22.95 -13.78
N ARG A 43 15.75 -22.76 -12.75
CA ARG A 43 16.54 -21.55 -12.57
C ARG A 43 17.90 -21.75 -13.24
N TYR A 44 18.27 -20.84 -14.13
CA TYR A 44 19.54 -20.85 -14.84
C TYR A 44 20.40 -19.67 -14.39
N VAL A 45 21.63 -19.95 -13.99
CA VAL A 45 22.64 -18.93 -13.71
C VAL A 45 23.63 -18.93 -14.86
N GLN A 46 23.73 -17.81 -15.57
CA GLN A 46 24.73 -17.64 -16.63
C GLN A 46 26.05 -17.15 -16.01
N GLN A 47 27.08 -17.99 -16.05
CA GLN A 47 28.47 -17.63 -15.72
C GLN A 47 29.27 -17.55 -17.04
N GLY A 48 29.44 -16.33 -17.56
CA GLY A 48 30.10 -16.13 -18.85
C GLY A 48 29.32 -16.75 -20.01
N VAL A 49 29.91 -17.74 -20.71
CA VAL A 49 29.29 -18.42 -21.87
C VAL A 49 28.51 -19.68 -21.46
N GLN A 50 28.59 -20.12 -20.19
CA GLN A 50 27.91 -21.31 -19.70
C GLN A 50 26.63 -20.98 -18.92
N LEU A 51 25.56 -21.71 -19.24
CA LEU A 51 24.29 -21.74 -18.50
C LEU A 51 24.31 -22.91 -17.51
N LEU A 52 24.33 -22.63 -16.22
CA LEU A 52 24.30 -23.64 -15.16
C LEU A 52 22.89 -23.78 -14.59
N LEU A 53 22.38 -25.02 -14.54
CA LEU A 53 21.08 -25.37 -13.98
C LEU A 53 21.20 -25.48 -12.46
N THR A 54 20.53 -24.62 -11.70
CA THR A 54 20.39 -24.80 -10.25
C THR A 54 19.29 -25.82 -9.97
N ARG A 55 19.67 -27.01 -9.50
CA ARG A 55 18.73 -28.01 -8.94
C ARG A 55 18.41 -27.62 -7.49
N ASP A 56 17.18 -27.21 -7.23
CA ASP A 56 16.68 -27.10 -5.85
C ASP A 56 16.43 -28.51 -5.28
N SER A 57 17.37 -29.00 -4.49
CA SER A 57 17.17 -30.11 -3.56
C SER A 57 16.88 -29.51 -2.18
N ASP A 58 15.66 -29.76 -1.68
CA ASP A 58 15.16 -29.59 -0.31
C ASP A 58 13.98 -28.62 -0.14
N ALA A 59 12.84 -29.00 -0.73
CA ALA A 59 11.54 -28.56 -0.22
C ALA A 59 11.26 -29.22 1.15
N ARG A 60 11.79 -28.63 2.24
CA ARG A 60 11.42 -29.05 3.60
C ARG A 60 9.98 -28.63 3.89
N ARG A 61 9.13 -29.66 4.11
CA ARG A 61 7.74 -29.59 4.57
C ARG A 61 7.55 -28.52 5.65
N CYS A 62 6.70 -27.55 5.38
CA CYS A 62 6.21 -26.60 6.37
C CYS A 62 4.68 -26.75 6.47
N TRP A 63 4.23 -27.19 7.64
CA TRP A 63 2.87 -27.21 8.18
C TRP A 63 1.71 -26.98 7.19
N THR A 64 1.21 -28.07 6.63
CA THR A 64 0.00 -28.10 5.80
C THR A 64 -1.25 -28.14 6.68
N LEU A 65 -2.17 -27.19 6.49
CA LEU A 65 -3.61 -27.38 6.73
C LEU A 65 -4.06 -28.55 5.84
N SER A 66 -3.97 -29.76 6.37
CA SER A 66 -4.33 -30.98 5.65
C SER A 66 -5.83 -31.01 5.42
N GLY A 67 -6.26 -30.56 4.23
CA GLY A 67 -7.61 -30.76 3.74
C GLY A 67 -8.05 -29.77 2.65
N PHE A 68 -7.69 -28.49 2.78
CA PHE A 68 -7.97 -27.46 1.76
C PHE A 68 -6.70 -27.17 0.98
N THR A 69 -6.69 -27.57 -0.28
CA THR A 69 -5.50 -27.99 -1.04
C THR A 69 -4.53 -26.86 -1.37
N ARG A 70 -3.24 -27.22 -1.49
CA ARG A 70 -2.16 -26.35 -1.99
C ARG A 70 -2.55 -25.66 -3.31
N GLU A 71 -3.32 -26.33 -4.16
CA GLU A 71 -3.82 -25.80 -5.43
C GLU A 71 -4.79 -24.63 -5.23
N LEU A 72 -5.68 -24.69 -4.22
CA LEU A 72 -6.56 -23.56 -3.89
C LEU A 72 -5.75 -22.36 -3.40
N GLN A 73 -4.71 -22.59 -2.62
CA GLN A 73 -3.80 -21.51 -2.21
C GLN A 73 -3.07 -20.91 -3.43
N GLU A 74 -2.56 -21.75 -4.33
CA GLU A 74 -1.92 -21.30 -5.57
C GLU A 74 -2.89 -20.60 -6.54
N MET A 75 -4.20 -20.89 -6.47
CA MET A 75 -5.22 -20.26 -7.32
C MET A 75 -5.55 -18.83 -6.89
N PHE A 76 -5.54 -18.55 -5.58
CA PHE A 76 -5.99 -17.28 -5.01
C PHE A 76 -4.86 -16.42 -4.42
N LEU A 77 -3.69 -16.98 -4.15
CA LEU A 77 -2.56 -16.25 -3.56
C LEU A 77 -1.43 -16.08 -4.57
N PRO A 78 -0.76 -14.91 -4.59
CA PRO A 78 0.41 -14.70 -5.43
C PRO A 78 1.58 -15.60 -5.03
N VAL A 79 2.44 -15.91 -5.99
CA VAL A 79 3.63 -16.73 -5.80
C VAL A 79 4.55 -16.06 -4.77
N GLY A 80 5.05 -16.83 -3.80
CA GLY A 80 5.90 -16.31 -2.73
C GLY A 80 5.15 -15.60 -1.60
N TYR A 81 3.83 -15.72 -1.54
CA TYR A 81 3.03 -15.28 -0.40
C TYR A 81 3.55 -15.90 0.91
N PRO A 82 3.59 -15.15 2.04
CA PRO A 82 3.13 -13.77 2.22
C PRO A 82 4.12 -12.68 1.82
N ASP A 83 5.39 -13.03 1.57
CA ASP A 83 6.47 -12.05 1.43
C ASP A 83 6.49 -11.35 0.05
N SER A 84 5.68 -11.80 -0.91
CA SER A 84 5.55 -11.22 -2.25
C SER A 84 4.52 -10.11 -2.38
N VAL A 85 3.69 -9.90 -1.35
CA VAL A 85 2.63 -8.88 -1.34
C VAL A 85 2.70 -7.94 -0.15
N SER A 86 2.01 -6.80 -0.24
CA SER A 86 1.83 -5.91 0.90
C SER A 86 1.06 -6.59 2.05
N GLU A 87 1.30 -6.11 3.27
CA GLU A 87 0.75 -6.74 4.50
C GLU A 87 -0.78 -6.64 4.60
N ASP A 88 -1.35 -5.62 3.97
CA ASP A 88 -2.77 -5.32 3.90
C ASP A 88 -3.50 -6.10 2.81
N TYR A 89 -2.80 -6.88 1.97
CA TYR A 89 -3.38 -7.64 0.86
C TYR A 89 -4.53 -8.55 1.30
N LEU A 90 -4.31 -9.46 2.26
CA LEU A 90 -5.37 -10.38 2.68
C LEU A 90 -6.56 -9.68 3.34
N SER A 91 -6.28 -8.64 4.13
CA SER A 91 -7.35 -7.88 4.79
C SER A 91 -8.23 -7.20 3.75
N PHE A 92 -7.61 -6.60 2.72
CA PHE A 92 -8.31 -6.01 1.60
C PHE A 92 -9.12 -7.07 0.83
N GLN A 93 -8.49 -8.17 0.42
CA GLN A 93 -9.16 -9.22 -0.38
C GLN A 93 -10.36 -9.84 0.34
N PHE A 94 -10.30 -9.99 1.66
CA PHE A 94 -11.44 -10.47 2.45
C PHE A 94 -12.65 -9.53 2.34
N TRP A 95 -12.44 -8.24 2.59
CA TRP A 95 -13.51 -7.24 2.54
C TRP A 95 -14.02 -7.02 1.11
N ASP A 96 -13.12 -6.99 0.12
CA ASP A 96 -13.44 -6.87 -1.31
C ASP A 96 -14.25 -8.09 -1.80
N THR A 97 -13.95 -9.31 -1.33
CA THR A 97 -14.77 -10.51 -1.61
C THR A 97 -16.20 -10.37 -1.07
N LEU A 98 -16.35 -9.92 0.18
CA LEU A 98 -17.66 -9.74 0.80
C LEU A 98 -18.48 -8.66 0.07
N GLN A 99 -17.81 -7.56 -0.29
CA GLN A 99 -18.37 -6.48 -1.10
C GLN A 99 -18.84 -7.00 -2.47
N ALA A 100 -17.98 -7.73 -3.20
CA ALA A 100 -18.30 -8.30 -4.51
C ALA A 100 -19.48 -9.27 -4.47
N MET A 101 -19.58 -10.12 -3.43
CA MET A 101 -20.72 -11.03 -3.24
C MET A 101 -22.04 -10.26 -3.07
N CYS A 102 -22.03 -9.19 -2.26
CA CYS A 102 -23.21 -8.33 -2.08
C CYS A 102 -23.59 -7.62 -3.38
N SER A 103 -22.60 -7.13 -4.14
CA SER A 103 -22.82 -6.52 -5.46
C SER A 103 -23.45 -7.47 -6.45
N TYR A 104 -23.00 -8.72 -6.48
CA TYR A 104 -23.59 -9.74 -7.36
C TYR A 104 -25.07 -9.97 -7.06
N LEU A 105 -25.42 -10.26 -5.79
CA LEU A 105 -26.80 -10.56 -5.40
C LEU A 105 -27.76 -9.38 -5.64
N ARG A 106 -27.30 -8.15 -5.37
CA ARG A 106 -28.06 -6.93 -5.71
C ARG A 106 -28.20 -6.76 -7.22
N GLY A 107 -27.16 -7.07 -7.98
CA GLY A 107 -27.19 -7.06 -9.44
C GLY A 107 -28.26 -7.98 -10.01
N VAL A 108 -28.52 -9.14 -9.40
CA VAL A 108 -29.61 -10.04 -9.82
C VAL A 108 -30.98 -9.37 -9.65
N LEU A 109 -31.25 -8.77 -8.48
CA LEU A 109 -32.51 -8.07 -8.21
C LEU A 109 -32.70 -6.83 -9.11
N ALA A 110 -31.62 -6.07 -9.31
CA ALA A 110 -31.62 -4.91 -10.22
C ALA A 110 -31.90 -5.34 -11.65
N THR A 111 -31.26 -6.42 -12.14
CA THR A 111 -31.49 -6.95 -13.48
C THR A 111 -32.94 -7.39 -13.66
N GLN A 112 -33.52 -8.08 -12.67
CA GLN A 112 -34.93 -8.45 -12.69
C GLN A 112 -35.84 -7.20 -12.80
N SER A 113 -35.55 -6.15 -12.04
CA SER A 113 -36.30 -4.89 -12.06
C SER A 113 -36.17 -4.18 -13.42
N VAL A 114 -34.98 -4.15 -14.02
CA VAL A 114 -34.78 -3.62 -15.37
C VAL A 114 -35.62 -4.39 -16.39
N LEU A 115 -35.56 -5.73 -16.37
CA LEU A 115 -36.34 -6.57 -17.29
C LEU A 115 -37.85 -6.32 -17.14
N GLN A 116 -38.34 -6.20 -15.90
CA GLN A 116 -39.74 -5.84 -15.64
C GLN A 116 -40.08 -4.45 -16.21
N SER A 117 -39.21 -3.45 -16.01
CA SER A 117 -39.47 -2.06 -16.42
C SER A 117 -39.59 -1.88 -17.94
N VAL A 118 -38.94 -2.74 -18.72
CA VAL A 118 -38.94 -2.68 -20.19
C VAL A 118 -40.05 -3.53 -20.81
N GLY A 119 -40.89 -4.15 -19.98
CA GLY A 119 -42.05 -4.93 -20.40
C GLY A 119 -41.78 -6.40 -20.68
N VAL A 120 -40.71 -7.00 -20.14
CA VAL A 120 -40.54 -8.47 -20.22
C VAL A 120 -41.67 -9.14 -19.45
N GLY A 121 -42.55 -9.83 -20.17
CA GLY A 121 -43.78 -10.43 -19.63
C GLY A 121 -45.05 -9.60 -19.86
N ASP A 122 -44.99 -8.48 -20.58
CA ASP A 122 -46.15 -7.72 -21.06
C ASP A 122 -46.41 -8.00 -22.54
N ASP A 123 -47.62 -8.46 -22.86
CA ASP A 123 -48.06 -8.79 -24.23
C ASP A 123 -48.06 -7.56 -25.16
N LYS A 124 -48.05 -6.34 -24.60
CA LYS A 124 -48.01 -5.08 -25.36
C LYS A 124 -46.59 -4.60 -25.67
N ALA A 125 -45.58 -5.15 -25.00
CA ALA A 125 -44.19 -4.75 -25.19
C ALA A 125 -43.62 -5.39 -26.46
N THR A 126 -42.96 -4.58 -27.30
CA THR A 126 -42.31 -5.10 -28.51
C THR A 126 -40.82 -5.32 -28.28
N PRO A 127 -40.21 -6.39 -28.81
CA PRO A 127 -38.77 -6.60 -28.74
C PRO A 127 -37.95 -5.45 -29.34
N LEU A 128 -38.49 -4.77 -30.37
CA LEU A 128 -37.85 -3.62 -31.00
C LEU A 128 -37.77 -2.41 -30.05
N ALA A 129 -38.86 -2.10 -29.33
CA ALA A 129 -38.86 -1.00 -28.36
C ALA A 129 -37.84 -1.26 -27.23
N ALA A 130 -37.80 -2.49 -26.72
CA ALA A 130 -36.79 -2.90 -25.74
C ALA A 130 -35.37 -2.77 -26.33
N ALA A 131 -35.12 -3.22 -27.56
CA ALA A 131 -33.81 -3.08 -28.19
C ALA A 131 -33.37 -1.62 -28.32
N LEU A 132 -34.26 -0.71 -28.72
CA LEU A 132 -33.98 0.73 -28.80
C LEU A 132 -33.67 1.34 -27.44
N GLN A 133 -34.40 0.95 -26.38
CA GLN A 133 -34.11 1.37 -25.01
C GLN A 133 -32.72 0.92 -24.55
N TRP A 134 -32.30 -0.30 -24.89
CA TRP A 134 -30.95 -0.79 -24.59
C TRP A 134 -29.87 0.02 -25.30
N VAL A 135 -30.09 0.35 -26.58
CA VAL A 135 -29.14 1.17 -27.35
C VAL A 135 -28.98 2.56 -26.72
N LEU A 136 -30.09 3.21 -26.35
CA LEU A 136 -30.05 4.51 -25.68
C LEU A 136 -29.35 4.44 -24.32
N ARG A 137 -29.70 3.44 -23.51
CA ARG A 137 -29.11 3.19 -22.19
C ARG A 137 -27.61 2.93 -22.27
N ASP A 138 -27.17 2.02 -23.13
CA ASP A 138 -25.76 1.64 -23.22
C ASP A 138 -24.95 2.76 -23.90
N GLY A 139 -25.53 3.44 -24.89
CA GLY A 139 -24.95 4.63 -25.53
C GLY A 139 -24.73 5.79 -24.56
N SER A 140 -25.72 6.13 -23.72
CA SER A 140 -25.58 7.18 -22.70
C SER A 140 -24.49 6.83 -21.69
N GLY A 141 -24.42 5.56 -21.28
CA GLY A 141 -23.36 5.05 -20.41
C GLY A 141 -21.98 5.22 -21.03
N MET A 142 -21.78 4.81 -22.28
CA MET A 142 -20.48 4.95 -22.96
C MET A 142 -20.02 6.41 -23.05
N ILE A 143 -20.93 7.32 -23.44
CA ILE A 143 -20.63 8.77 -23.51
C ILE A 143 -20.33 9.32 -22.12
N GLY A 144 -21.12 8.96 -21.11
CA GLY A 144 -20.92 9.37 -19.71
C GLY A 144 -19.58 8.91 -19.15
N GLY A 145 -19.22 7.64 -19.38
CA GLY A 145 -17.93 7.07 -18.97
C GLY A 145 -16.74 7.77 -19.63
N LEU A 146 -16.80 8.04 -20.94
CA LEU A 146 -15.75 8.76 -21.66
C LEU A 146 -15.60 10.20 -21.14
N THR A 147 -16.72 10.90 -20.95
CA THR A 147 -16.75 12.26 -20.42
C THR A 147 -16.17 12.32 -19.01
N PHE A 148 -16.54 11.37 -18.15
CA PHE A 148 -16.01 11.26 -16.80
C PHE A 148 -14.51 10.98 -16.79
N ALA A 149 -14.03 10.05 -17.61
CA ALA A 149 -12.60 9.76 -17.76
C ALA A 149 -11.81 10.99 -18.21
N TYR A 150 -12.34 11.78 -19.14
CA TYR A 150 -11.71 13.01 -19.63
C TYR A 150 -11.52 14.05 -18.52
N PHE A 151 -12.55 14.32 -17.71
CA PHE A 151 -12.48 15.37 -16.67
C PHE A 151 -11.79 14.93 -15.37
N VAL A 152 -11.81 13.64 -15.07
CA VAL A 152 -11.39 13.12 -13.76
C VAL A 152 -10.13 12.26 -13.83
N GLY A 153 -9.76 11.74 -15.01
CA GLY A 153 -8.60 10.86 -15.24
C GLY A 153 -7.33 11.23 -14.46
N PRO A 154 -6.82 12.48 -14.57
CA PRO A 154 -5.59 12.90 -13.88
C PRO A 154 -5.66 12.87 -12.34
N LYS A 155 -6.86 12.72 -11.75
CA LYS A 155 -7.09 12.80 -10.30
C LYS A 155 -7.13 11.42 -9.62
N PHE A 156 -7.18 10.32 -10.37
CA PHE A 156 -7.37 8.99 -9.80
C PHE A 156 -6.20 8.54 -8.90
N ASP A 157 -4.96 8.83 -9.29
CA ASP A 157 -3.77 8.40 -8.54
C ASP A 157 -3.54 9.20 -7.24
N ILE A 158 -4.11 10.39 -7.13
CA ILE A 158 -3.92 11.27 -5.96
C ILE A 158 -4.64 10.72 -4.73
N ASN A 159 -5.89 10.27 -4.92
CA ASN A 159 -6.79 9.87 -3.83
C ASN A 159 -7.42 8.50 -4.10
N VAL A 160 -6.58 7.48 -4.28
CA VAL A 160 -6.99 6.10 -4.62
C VAL A 160 -8.09 5.58 -3.70
N LYS A 161 -7.96 5.76 -2.37
CA LYS A 161 -8.96 5.33 -1.38
C LYS A 161 -10.34 5.93 -1.66
N ARG A 162 -10.39 7.25 -1.83
CA ARG A 162 -11.63 8.00 -2.07
C ARG A 162 -12.27 7.61 -3.40
N TRP A 163 -11.48 7.49 -4.46
CA TRP A 163 -12.00 7.12 -5.77
C TRP A 163 -12.49 5.68 -5.84
N ARG A 164 -11.84 4.76 -5.09
CA ARG A 164 -12.30 3.37 -4.96
C ARG A 164 -13.66 3.34 -4.28
N LEU A 165 -13.80 4.01 -3.13
CA LEU A 165 -15.07 4.11 -2.42
C LEU A 165 -16.16 4.81 -3.27
N PHE A 166 -15.79 5.88 -3.98
CA PHE A 166 -16.70 6.58 -4.90
C PHE A 166 -17.21 5.67 -6.00
N ALA A 167 -16.36 4.83 -6.60
CA ALA A 167 -16.74 3.93 -7.69
C ALA A 167 -17.91 3.03 -7.29
N ASP A 168 -17.82 2.41 -6.13
CA ASP A 168 -18.90 1.54 -5.66
C ASP A 168 -20.13 2.32 -5.16
N VAL A 169 -19.95 3.51 -4.58
CA VAL A 169 -21.09 4.36 -4.20
C VAL A 169 -21.88 4.83 -5.43
N ILE A 170 -21.20 5.25 -6.50
CA ILE A 170 -21.91 5.63 -7.74
C ILE A 170 -22.54 4.41 -8.42
N ASN A 171 -21.93 3.22 -8.29
CA ASN A 171 -22.56 1.98 -8.71
C ASN A 171 -23.84 1.66 -7.92
N ASP A 172 -23.84 1.87 -6.60
CA ASP A 172 -25.01 1.66 -5.76
C ASP A 172 -26.16 2.60 -6.14
N VAL A 173 -25.84 3.85 -6.52
CA VAL A 173 -26.82 4.79 -7.10
C VAL A 173 -27.39 4.22 -8.40
N GLY A 174 -26.54 3.72 -9.31
CA GLY A 174 -26.98 3.09 -10.56
C GLY A 174 -27.89 1.88 -10.33
N LEU A 175 -27.50 0.94 -9.48
CA LEU A 175 -28.32 -0.22 -9.13
C LEU A 175 -29.62 0.17 -8.44
N THR A 176 -29.63 1.24 -7.64
CA THR A 176 -30.86 1.74 -7.02
C THR A 176 -31.80 2.33 -8.07
N LEU A 177 -31.28 3.08 -9.05
CA LEU A 177 -32.08 3.59 -10.17
C LEU A 177 -32.68 2.45 -11.01
N ASP A 178 -31.94 1.36 -11.22
CA ASP A 178 -32.46 0.14 -11.86
C ASP A 178 -33.64 -0.47 -11.08
N MET A 179 -33.55 -0.56 -9.74
CA MET A 179 -34.63 -1.03 -8.87
C MET A 179 -35.86 -0.13 -8.89
N VAL A 180 -35.65 1.19 -9.05
CA VAL A 180 -36.71 2.19 -9.03
C VAL A 180 -37.41 2.33 -10.39
N ALA A 181 -36.77 1.99 -11.50
CA ALA A 181 -37.30 2.17 -12.86
C ALA A 181 -38.74 1.65 -13.08
N PRO A 182 -39.16 0.46 -12.57
CA PRO A 182 -40.53 -0.02 -12.72
C PRO A 182 -41.61 0.90 -12.14
N TYR A 183 -41.29 1.74 -11.16
CA TYR A 183 -42.23 2.65 -10.52
C TYR A 183 -42.47 3.94 -11.33
N PHE A 184 -41.68 4.17 -12.38
CA PHE A 184 -41.75 5.36 -13.24
C PHE A 184 -41.92 4.96 -14.72
N PRO A 185 -43.06 4.35 -15.10
CA PRO A 185 -43.28 3.81 -16.44
C PRO A 185 -43.11 4.85 -17.57
N THR A 186 -43.37 6.13 -17.31
CA THR A 186 -43.21 7.22 -18.28
C THR A 186 -41.76 7.68 -18.45
N LEU A 187 -40.88 7.38 -17.50
CA LEU A 187 -39.47 7.86 -17.47
C LEU A 187 -38.46 6.70 -17.43
N VAL A 188 -38.87 5.48 -17.79
CA VAL A 188 -38.02 4.28 -17.71
C VAL A 188 -36.73 4.49 -18.48
N THR A 189 -36.81 5.02 -19.70
CA THR A 189 -35.64 5.18 -20.58
C THR A 189 -34.65 6.18 -19.97
N GLU A 190 -35.13 7.30 -19.46
CA GLU A 190 -34.34 8.36 -18.83
C GLU A 190 -33.67 7.85 -17.55
N VAL A 191 -34.42 7.16 -16.68
CA VAL A 191 -33.90 6.58 -15.43
C VAL A 191 -32.82 5.55 -15.72
N LEU A 192 -33.05 4.65 -16.70
CA LEU A 192 -32.05 3.64 -17.09
C LEU A 192 -30.83 4.29 -17.74
N CYS A 193 -30.97 5.36 -18.53
CA CYS A 193 -29.84 6.10 -19.10
C CYS A 193 -28.96 6.70 -18.00
N VAL A 194 -29.54 7.31 -16.97
CA VAL A 194 -28.80 7.84 -15.81
C VAL A 194 -28.14 6.72 -15.03
N SER A 195 -28.85 5.61 -14.77
CA SER A 195 -28.29 4.41 -14.15
C SER A 195 -27.05 3.89 -14.89
N SER A 196 -27.12 3.83 -16.22
CA SER A 196 -26.02 3.39 -17.08
C SER A 196 -24.80 4.32 -17.01
N ILE A 197 -25.01 5.64 -16.97
CA ILE A 197 -23.96 6.62 -16.73
C ILE A 197 -23.30 6.36 -15.36
N CYS A 198 -24.07 6.15 -14.30
CA CYS A 198 -23.54 5.83 -12.98
C CYS A 198 -22.67 4.54 -12.97
N LYS A 199 -23.14 3.47 -13.61
CA LYS A 199 -22.44 2.17 -13.69
C LYS A 199 -21.15 2.26 -14.53
N THR A 200 -21.15 3.02 -15.61
CA THR A 200 -19.96 3.23 -16.44
C THR A 200 -18.94 4.15 -15.75
N MET A 201 -19.38 5.18 -15.02
CA MET A 201 -18.51 5.98 -14.14
C MET A 201 -17.83 5.10 -13.08
N CYS A 202 -18.57 4.17 -12.47
CA CYS A 202 -17.99 3.14 -11.59
C CYS A 202 -16.90 2.35 -12.32
N GLY A 203 -17.19 1.79 -13.51
CA GLY A 203 -16.22 0.99 -14.27
C GLY A 203 -14.90 1.74 -14.52
N VAL A 204 -14.98 3.03 -14.88
CA VAL A 204 -13.80 3.88 -15.08
C VAL A 204 -13.02 4.09 -13.78
N ALA A 205 -13.69 4.51 -12.70
CA ALA A 205 -13.03 4.79 -11.42
C ALA A 205 -12.48 3.52 -10.75
N ALA A 206 -13.23 2.42 -10.78
CA ALA A 206 -12.82 1.12 -10.26
C ALA A 206 -11.62 0.56 -11.05
N GLY A 207 -11.65 0.66 -12.38
CA GLY A 207 -10.53 0.23 -13.23
C GLY A 207 -9.25 1.02 -12.99
N ALA A 208 -9.35 2.34 -12.92
CA ALA A 208 -8.19 3.20 -12.64
C ALA A 208 -7.58 2.91 -11.26
N THR A 209 -8.41 2.89 -10.21
CA THR A 209 -7.93 2.64 -8.84
C THR A 209 -7.42 1.22 -8.63
N ARG A 210 -7.98 0.21 -9.32
CA ARG A 210 -7.47 -1.17 -9.30
C ARG A 210 -6.02 -1.22 -9.76
N SER A 211 -5.65 -0.50 -10.82
CA SER A 211 -4.26 -0.46 -11.29
C SER A 211 -3.31 0.05 -10.19
N SER A 212 -3.65 1.18 -9.54
CA SER A 212 -2.84 1.75 -8.45
C SER A 212 -2.75 0.79 -7.25
N LEU A 213 -3.83 0.06 -6.93
CA LEU A 213 -3.84 -0.96 -5.88
C LEU A 213 -2.99 -2.18 -6.24
N MET A 214 -3.00 -2.65 -7.49
CA MET A 214 -2.14 -3.75 -7.91
C MET A 214 -0.66 -3.38 -7.84
N THR A 215 -0.31 -2.14 -8.17
CA THR A 215 1.04 -1.61 -7.94
C THR A 215 1.40 -1.63 -6.46
N HIS A 216 0.48 -1.20 -5.59
CA HIS A 216 0.68 -1.19 -4.15
C HIS A 216 0.85 -2.60 -3.56
N PHE A 217 0.06 -3.57 -4.02
CA PHE A 217 0.15 -4.95 -3.53
C PHE A 217 1.43 -5.64 -3.98
N ALA A 218 1.97 -5.32 -5.16
CA ALA A 218 3.15 -5.99 -5.72
C ALA A 218 4.45 -5.51 -5.06
N LYS A 219 5.12 -6.38 -4.28
CA LYS A 219 6.43 -6.07 -3.66
C LYS A 219 7.63 -6.53 -4.49
N ARG A 220 7.44 -7.47 -5.42
CA ARG A 220 8.54 -8.13 -6.17
C ARG A 220 8.33 -8.03 -7.68
N ASP A 221 7.88 -6.87 -8.15
CA ASP A 221 7.49 -6.65 -9.55
C ASP A 221 6.49 -7.69 -10.09
N ASN A 222 5.69 -8.24 -9.17
CA ASN A 222 4.73 -9.32 -9.41
C ASN A 222 3.29 -8.79 -9.63
N MET A 223 3.16 -7.58 -10.19
CA MET A 223 1.86 -6.95 -10.46
C MET A 223 0.94 -7.83 -11.30
N ALA A 224 1.47 -8.46 -12.35
CA ALA A 224 0.68 -9.32 -13.24
C ALA A 224 0.13 -10.56 -12.52
N ASP A 225 0.90 -11.10 -11.56
CA ASP A 225 0.45 -12.23 -10.74
C ASP A 225 -0.65 -11.79 -9.79
N CYS A 226 -0.46 -10.65 -9.09
CA CYS A 226 -1.49 -10.06 -8.23
C CYS A 226 -2.80 -9.82 -8.99
N ALA A 227 -2.72 -9.23 -10.19
CA ALA A 227 -3.88 -8.97 -11.04
C ALA A 227 -4.59 -10.27 -11.48
N ALA A 228 -3.82 -11.32 -11.79
CA ALA A 228 -4.38 -12.62 -12.14
C ALA A 228 -5.11 -13.26 -10.95
N LYS A 229 -4.57 -13.19 -9.73
CA LYS A 229 -5.21 -13.74 -8.53
C LYS A 229 -6.47 -13.00 -8.14
N GLU A 230 -6.48 -11.68 -8.26
CA GLU A 230 -7.68 -10.87 -8.09
C GLU A 230 -8.75 -11.25 -9.14
N GLY A 231 -8.35 -11.50 -10.39
CA GLY A 231 -9.24 -12.02 -11.43
C GLY A 231 -9.83 -13.40 -11.11
N SER A 232 -9.01 -14.32 -10.56
CA SER A 232 -9.48 -15.61 -10.06
C SER A 232 -10.50 -15.46 -8.93
N GLN A 233 -10.25 -14.54 -7.99
CA GLN A 233 -11.14 -14.24 -6.88
C GLN A 233 -12.48 -13.69 -7.36
N GLU A 234 -12.47 -12.72 -8.27
CA GLU A 234 -13.68 -12.18 -8.88
C GLU A 234 -14.49 -13.27 -9.61
N THR A 235 -13.81 -14.16 -10.32
CA THR A 235 -14.44 -15.30 -11.01
C THR A 235 -15.07 -16.27 -10.01
N ALA A 236 -14.40 -16.58 -8.90
CA ALA A 236 -14.95 -17.43 -7.85
C ALA A 236 -16.19 -16.82 -7.20
N VAL A 237 -16.19 -15.51 -6.94
CA VAL A 237 -17.38 -14.80 -6.43
C VAL A 237 -18.53 -14.87 -7.44
N LYS A 238 -18.26 -14.70 -8.75
CA LYS A 238 -19.30 -14.85 -9.80
C LYS A 238 -19.85 -16.27 -9.86
N LEU A 239 -19.02 -17.30 -9.77
CA LEU A 239 -19.46 -18.69 -9.73
C LEU A 239 -20.34 -18.97 -8.51
N PHE A 240 -19.92 -18.52 -7.34
CA PHE A 240 -20.74 -18.59 -6.13
C PHE A 240 -22.08 -17.86 -6.34
N GLY A 241 -22.02 -16.64 -6.87
CA GLY A 241 -23.18 -15.84 -7.21
C GLY A 241 -24.14 -16.57 -8.17
N LEU A 242 -23.64 -17.23 -9.21
CA LEU A 242 -24.47 -17.98 -10.15
C LEU A 242 -25.16 -19.18 -9.48
N LEU A 243 -24.45 -19.92 -8.64
CA LEU A 243 -24.99 -21.09 -7.93
C LEU A 243 -26.07 -20.70 -6.91
N PHE A 244 -25.83 -19.66 -6.13
CA PHE A 244 -26.72 -19.25 -5.02
C PHE A 244 -27.74 -18.18 -5.43
N GLY A 245 -27.45 -17.40 -6.48
CA GLY A 245 -28.25 -16.25 -6.91
C GLY A 245 -29.65 -16.63 -7.37
N MET A 246 -29.81 -17.79 -8.03
CA MET A 246 -31.14 -18.28 -8.44
C MET A 246 -32.02 -18.61 -7.23
N TYR A 247 -31.47 -19.34 -6.26
CA TYR A 247 -32.19 -19.67 -5.03
C TYR A 247 -32.51 -18.43 -4.20
N PHE A 248 -31.55 -17.50 -4.12
CA PHE A 248 -31.73 -16.21 -3.46
C PHE A 248 -32.86 -15.40 -4.11
N ALA A 249 -32.82 -15.22 -5.43
CA ALA A 249 -33.85 -14.47 -6.16
C ALA A 249 -35.23 -15.09 -5.91
N ASN A 250 -35.37 -16.41 -6.04
CA ASN A 250 -36.63 -17.09 -5.80
C ASN A 250 -37.14 -16.95 -4.35
N ALA A 251 -36.25 -17.05 -3.36
CA ALA A 251 -36.62 -16.91 -1.94
C ALA A 251 -37.14 -15.50 -1.61
N VAL A 252 -36.50 -14.48 -2.17
CA VAL A 252 -36.81 -13.07 -1.88
C VAL A 252 -38.02 -12.57 -2.70
N ASN A 253 -38.32 -13.17 -3.86
CA ASN A 253 -39.38 -12.74 -4.76
C ASN A 253 -40.82 -13.01 -4.25
N SER A 254 -40.97 -13.39 -2.98
CA SER A 254 -42.27 -13.63 -2.34
C SER A 254 -43.13 -12.35 -2.25
N SER A 255 -42.50 -11.18 -2.14
CA SER A 255 -43.20 -9.88 -2.17
C SER A 255 -42.26 -8.74 -2.60
N PRO A 256 -42.78 -7.64 -3.19
CA PRO A 256 -41.98 -6.46 -3.50
C PRO A 256 -41.27 -5.87 -2.28
N PHE A 257 -41.91 -5.95 -1.10
CA PHE A 257 -41.30 -5.51 0.15
C PHE A 257 -40.07 -6.35 0.51
N ALA A 258 -40.14 -7.68 0.37
CA ALA A 258 -39.00 -8.56 0.64
C ALA A 258 -37.82 -8.28 -0.31
N VAL A 259 -38.09 -8.02 -1.59
CA VAL A 259 -37.09 -7.61 -2.59
C VAL A 259 -36.38 -6.33 -2.17
N TRP A 260 -37.12 -5.28 -1.83
CA TRP A 260 -36.55 -4.02 -1.37
C TRP A 260 -35.79 -4.16 -0.05
N PHE A 261 -36.33 -4.91 0.91
CA PHE A 261 -35.66 -5.17 2.17
C PHE A 261 -34.31 -5.87 1.96
N ALA A 262 -34.28 -6.93 1.14
CA ALA A 262 -33.05 -7.64 0.81
C ALA A 262 -32.05 -6.74 0.07
N PHE A 263 -32.51 -5.96 -0.91
CA PHE A 263 -31.68 -5.02 -1.67
C PHE A 263 -31.03 -3.96 -0.75
N LEU A 264 -31.81 -3.36 0.16
CA LEU A 264 -31.32 -2.36 1.11
C LEU A 264 -30.36 -2.97 2.14
N LEU A 265 -30.68 -4.14 2.69
CA LEU A 265 -29.80 -4.84 3.63
C LEU A 265 -28.47 -5.19 2.98
N LEU A 266 -28.48 -5.77 1.77
CA LEU A 266 -27.27 -6.06 1.01
C LEU A 266 -26.49 -4.79 0.68
N THR A 267 -27.16 -3.66 0.42
CA THR A 267 -26.51 -2.37 0.14
C THR A 267 -25.81 -1.84 1.40
N LEU A 268 -26.40 -2.00 2.58
CA LEU A 268 -25.75 -1.63 3.85
C LEU A 268 -24.50 -2.47 4.10
N VAL A 269 -24.60 -3.80 3.93
CA VAL A 269 -23.44 -4.70 4.07
C VAL A 269 -22.37 -4.39 3.04
N HIS A 270 -22.76 -4.11 1.79
CA HIS A 270 -21.87 -3.71 0.71
C HIS A 270 -21.07 -2.44 1.05
N VAL A 271 -21.75 -1.36 1.44
CA VAL A 271 -21.11 -0.08 1.79
C VAL A 271 -20.18 -0.26 3.00
N TYR A 272 -20.60 -1.04 4.00
CA TYR A 272 -19.77 -1.35 5.16
C TYR A 272 -18.51 -2.14 4.78
N ALA A 273 -18.66 -3.20 3.97
CA ALA A 273 -17.52 -4.00 3.51
C ALA A 273 -16.55 -3.16 2.68
N ASN A 274 -17.07 -2.31 1.79
CA ASN A 274 -16.25 -1.43 0.97
C ASN A 274 -15.46 -0.40 1.82
N TYR A 275 -16.11 0.23 2.79
CA TYR A 275 -15.43 1.14 3.71
C TYR A 275 -14.26 0.45 4.41
N ASN A 276 -14.47 -0.78 4.92
CA ASN A 276 -13.42 -1.53 5.59
C ASN A 276 -12.30 -1.98 4.64
N ALA A 277 -12.63 -2.36 3.40
CA ALA A 277 -11.65 -2.69 2.37
C ALA A 277 -10.71 -1.51 2.13
N VAL A 278 -11.25 -0.31 1.95
CA VAL A 278 -10.45 0.89 1.69
C VAL A 278 -9.73 1.38 2.95
N ALA A 279 -10.35 1.27 4.13
CA ALA A 279 -9.77 1.71 5.40
C ALA A 279 -8.55 0.89 5.82
N CYS A 280 -8.49 -0.41 5.51
CA CYS A 280 -7.35 -1.25 5.88
C CYS A 280 -6.09 -0.99 5.04
N LEU A 281 -6.23 -0.33 3.88
CA LEU A 281 -5.11 -0.06 2.98
C LEU A 281 -4.05 0.85 3.60
N CYS A 282 -2.78 0.49 3.42
CA CYS A 282 -1.60 1.20 3.92
C CYS A 282 -0.72 1.67 2.74
N ILE A 283 -1.23 2.59 1.92
CA ILE A 283 -0.55 3.03 0.70
C ILE A 283 0.70 3.87 1.05
N PRO A 284 1.90 3.55 0.52
CA PRO A 284 3.17 4.20 0.89
C PRO A 284 3.40 5.57 0.25
N THR A 285 2.41 6.13 -0.45
CA THR A 285 2.47 7.48 -1.03
C THR A 285 1.94 8.53 -0.06
N ILE A 286 2.24 9.81 -0.28
CA ILE A 286 1.66 10.92 0.50
C ILE A 286 0.83 11.76 -0.46
N ASN A 287 -0.47 11.87 -0.17
CA ASN A 287 -1.33 12.86 -0.80
C ASN A 287 -1.45 14.10 0.11
N ARG A 288 -2.11 15.15 -0.39
CA ARG A 288 -2.28 16.41 0.36
C ARG A 288 -2.91 16.20 1.74
N THR A 289 -3.91 15.32 1.85
CA THR A 289 -4.62 15.02 3.10
C THR A 289 -3.71 14.33 4.12
N ARG A 290 -3.01 13.28 3.71
CA ARG A 290 -2.04 12.56 4.56
C ARG A 290 -0.87 13.45 4.95
N GLY A 291 -0.39 14.30 4.03
CA GLY A 291 0.61 15.32 4.30
C GLY A 291 0.15 16.34 5.35
N LEU A 292 -1.10 16.83 5.26
CA LEU A 292 -1.64 17.76 6.25
C LEU A 292 -1.72 17.12 7.65
N LEU A 293 -2.23 15.89 7.74
CA LEU A 293 -2.31 15.14 9.00
C LEU A 293 -0.92 14.97 9.64
N LEU A 294 0.09 14.70 8.81
CA LEU A 294 1.49 14.63 9.22
C LEU A 294 1.97 15.94 9.83
N VAL A 295 1.80 17.06 9.14
CA VAL A 295 2.22 18.38 9.62
C VAL A 295 1.49 18.76 10.91
N GLN A 296 0.19 18.51 10.98
CA GLN A 296 -0.61 18.81 12.18
C GLN A 296 -0.15 18.02 13.40
N ARG A 297 0.10 16.70 13.25
CA ARG A 297 0.65 15.88 14.33
C ARG A 297 2.01 16.38 14.79
N PHE A 298 2.87 16.73 13.84
CA PHE A 298 4.19 17.26 14.14
C PHE A 298 4.12 18.54 14.97
N LEU A 299 3.30 19.51 14.53
CA LEU A 299 3.15 20.79 15.22
C LEU A 299 2.54 20.64 16.61
N ALA A 300 1.57 19.73 16.77
CA ALA A 300 0.98 19.42 18.07
C ALA A 300 2.00 18.82 19.05
N CYS A 301 2.92 17.97 18.57
CA CYS A 301 3.96 17.39 19.41
C CYS A 301 5.08 18.37 19.77
N ASN A 302 5.47 19.27 18.86
CA ASN A 302 6.52 20.27 19.15
C ASN A 302 6.10 21.26 20.25
N TYR A 303 4.79 21.47 20.43
CA TYR A 303 4.23 22.28 21.53
C TYR A 303 4.34 21.59 22.91
N ASN A 304 4.46 20.26 22.96
CA ASN A 304 4.53 19.48 24.21
C ASN A 304 5.96 18.95 24.43
N HIS A 305 6.81 19.74 25.08
CA HIS A 305 8.20 19.39 25.34
C HIS A 305 8.39 18.20 26.32
N ASN A 306 9.19 17.22 25.90
CA ASN A 306 10.33 16.64 26.64
C ASN A 306 11.16 15.76 25.69
N LYS A 307 12.45 16.08 25.53
CA LYS A 307 13.36 15.54 24.50
C LYS A 307 13.63 14.03 24.58
N GLU A 308 13.20 13.36 25.65
CA GLU A 308 13.45 11.92 25.88
C GLU A 308 12.33 10.98 25.38
N GLN A 309 11.14 11.49 25.03
CA GLN A 309 10.03 10.65 24.53
C GLN A 309 9.93 10.56 23.00
N VAL A 310 10.88 11.14 22.26
CA VAL A 310 10.84 11.21 20.79
C VAL A 310 10.96 9.82 20.13
N ALA A 311 11.73 8.91 20.72
CA ALA A 311 11.96 7.56 20.19
C ALA A 311 10.70 6.67 20.20
N HIS A 312 9.87 6.77 21.25
CA HIS A 312 8.63 5.99 21.38
C HIS A 312 7.47 6.58 20.54
N GLN A 313 7.61 7.84 20.12
CA GLN A 313 6.62 8.56 19.30
C GLN A 313 6.85 8.44 17.79
N LEU A 314 8.01 7.97 17.32
CA LEU A 314 8.29 7.71 15.90
C LEU A 314 7.27 6.74 15.26
N GLY A 315 6.72 5.80 16.04
CA GLY A 315 5.62 4.93 15.59
C GLY A 315 4.32 5.68 15.22
N ASN A 316 4.05 6.82 15.85
CA ASN A 316 2.88 7.68 15.61
C ASN A 316 3.02 8.56 14.34
N TYR A 317 4.21 8.60 13.74
CA TYR A 317 4.51 9.27 12.47
C TYR A 317 4.68 8.28 11.31
N SER A 318 4.46 6.98 11.56
CA SER A 318 4.50 5.97 10.51
C SER A 318 3.41 6.21 9.47
N ILE A 319 3.72 5.98 8.19
CA ILE A 319 2.75 6.07 7.08
C ILE A 319 1.51 5.21 7.35
N ARG A 320 1.67 4.07 8.01
CA ARG A 320 0.56 3.21 8.46
C ARG A 320 -0.40 3.97 9.38
N SER A 321 0.11 4.65 10.41
CA SER A 321 -0.74 5.40 11.33
C SER A 321 -1.51 6.53 10.65
N ILE A 322 -0.93 7.17 9.63
CA ILE A 322 -1.59 8.26 8.89
C ILE A 322 -2.63 7.70 7.94
N ASN A 323 -2.33 6.58 7.25
CA ASN A 323 -3.29 5.91 6.37
C ASN A 323 -4.56 5.48 7.10
N GLN A 324 -4.45 5.07 8.37
CA GLN A 324 -5.60 4.70 9.21
C GLN A 324 -6.44 5.91 9.67
N ASN A 325 -5.84 7.10 9.71
CA ASN A 325 -6.51 8.33 10.13
C ASN A 325 -6.90 9.23 8.95
N GLU A 326 -6.64 8.79 7.72
CA GLU A 326 -7.05 9.50 6.51
C GLU A 326 -8.58 9.53 6.42
N PRO A 327 -9.22 10.72 6.39
CA PRO A 327 -10.65 10.79 6.22
C PRO A 327 -11.03 10.44 4.78
N ILE A 328 -11.80 9.38 4.60
CA ILE A 328 -12.12 8.82 3.28
C ILE A 328 -13.31 9.58 2.62
N PHE A 329 -14.29 10.02 3.42
CA PHE A 329 -15.53 10.64 2.94
C PHE A 329 -15.52 12.17 2.87
N LYS A 330 -14.70 12.83 3.68
CA LYS A 330 -14.65 14.28 3.78
C LYS A 330 -13.20 14.72 3.70
N ASP A 331 -12.93 15.77 2.94
CA ASP A 331 -11.71 16.51 3.18
C ASP A 331 -11.75 16.96 4.66
N PRO A 332 -10.67 16.77 5.44
CA PRO A 332 -10.67 17.15 6.84
C PRO A 332 -11.15 18.59 6.94
N LYS A 333 -12.03 18.89 7.90
CA LYS A 333 -12.58 20.24 8.14
C LYS A 333 -11.46 21.20 8.54
N VAL A 334 -10.66 21.58 7.56
CA VAL A 334 -9.74 22.70 7.57
C VAL A 334 -9.72 23.14 6.10
N PRO A 335 -10.17 24.35 5.74
CA PRO A 335 -10.12 24.85 4.36
C PRO A 335 -8.69 25.00 3.79
N VAL A 336 -7.67 24.48 4.49
CA VAL A 336 -6.25 24.78 4.32
C VAL A 336 -5.67 24.16 3.04
N THR A 337 -6.10 22.98 2.59
CA THR A 337 -5.53 22.37 1.36
C THR A 337 -6.07 22.95 0.05
N THR A 338 -7.25 23.60 0.07
CA THR A 338 -7.76 24.37 -1.08
C THR A 338 -7.02 25.69 -1.28
N HIS A 339 -6.41 26.21 -0.21
CA HIS A 339 -5.61 27.44 -0.27
C HIS A 339 -4.14 27.19 -0.60
N VAL A 340 -3.67 25.94 -0.68
CA VAL A 340 -2.30 25.62 -1.12
C VAL A 340 -2.31 25.07 -2.55
N ILE A 341 -1.64 25.78 -3.46
CA ILE A 341 -1.50 25.42 -4.86
C ILE A 341 -0.04 25.05 -5.12
N MET A 342 0.19 23.75 -5.29
CA MET A 342 1.50 23.19 -5.63
C MET A 342 1.70 23.20 -7.15
N GLY A 343 2.86 23.68 -7.63
CA GLY A 343 3.21 23.69 -9.06
C GLY A 343 2.53 24.81 -9.85
N SER A 344 2.34 25.98 -9.24
CA SER A 344 1.83 27.16 -9.96
C SER A 344 2.85 27.70 -10.97
N GLU A 345 2.38 28.26 -12.07
CA GLU A 345 3.23 28.93 -13.05
C GLU A 345 3.64 30.33 -12.56
N LEU A 346 4.89 30.71 -12.82
CA LEU A 346 5.44 32.01 -12.41
C LEU A 346 4.58 33.21 -12.87
N ARG A 347 4.08 33.15 -14.11
CA ARG A 347 3.27 34.23 -14.71
C ARG A 347 1.94 34.48 -13.98
N GLN A 348 1.45 33.50 -13.22
CA GLN A 348 0.15 33.59 -12.55
C GLN A 348 0.30 34.17 -11.14
N THR A 349 1.52 34.23 -10.62
CA THR A 349 1.79 34.44 -9.20
C THR A 349 2.74 35.61 -8.93
N VAL A 350 3.62 35.95 -9.89
CA VAL A 350 4.59 37.04 -9.79
C VAL A 350 4.29 38.08 -10.87
N TRP A 351 3.98 39.30 -10.45
CA TRP A 351 3.50 40.37 -11.33
C TRP A 351 4.59 41.36 -11.73
N THR A 352 5.64 41.51 -10.91
CA THR A 352 6.74 42.43 -11.17
C THR A 352 8.11 41.74 -11.05
N SER A 353 9.13 42.26 -11.76
CA SER A 353 10.50 41.76 -11.64
C SER A 353 11.07 41.98 -10.23
N THR A 354 10.63 43.05 -9.55
CA THR A 354 11.03 43.35 -8.17
C THR A 354 10.54 42.31 -7.18
N ASP A 355 9.30 41.80 -7.35
CA ASP A 355 8.77 40.73 -6.50
C ASP A 355 9.53 39.41 -6.73
N LEU A 356 9.93 39.16 -7.99
CA LEU A 356 10.73 37.98 -8.33
C LEU A 356 12.12 38.03 -7.69
N ASP A 357 12.82 39.15 -7.83
CA ASP A 357 14.16 39.34 -7.26
C ASP A 357 14.14 39.18 -5.74
N GLN A 358 13.07 39.66 -5.11
CA GLN A 358 12.86 39.52 -3.68
C GLN A 358 12.64 38.05 -3.27
N LEU A 359 11.76 37.31 -3.96
CA LEU A 359 11.55 35.89 -3.70
C LEU A 359 12.81 35.05 -3.92
N LEU A 360 13.56 35.35 -4.98
CA LEU A 360 14.82 34.67 -5.27
C LEU A 360 15.87 34.88 -4.18
N ARG A 361 15.88 36.02 -3.50
CA ARG A 361 16.76 36.27 -2.34
C ARG A 361 16.35 35.45 -1.12
N VAL A 362 15.05 35.33 -0.84
CA VAL A 362 14.55 34.56 0.32
C VAL A 362 14.80 33.06 0.13
N TYR A 363 14.66 32.57 -1.09
CA TYR A 363 14.72 31.14 -1.44
C TYR A 363 15.94 30.80 -2.30
N GLU A 364 17.07 31.49 -2.09
CA GLU A 364 18.28 31.32 -2.90
C GLU A 364 18.76 29.86 -2.90
N ASP A 365 18.79 29.25 -1.71
CA ASP A 365 19.25 27.90 -1.42
C ASP A 365 18.19 26.79 -1.63
N GLU A 366 16.97 27.14 -2.03
CA GLU A 366 15.86 26.20 -2.16
C GLU A 366 15.51 25.93 -3.63
N ALA A 367 15.10 24.69 -3.94
CA ALA A 367 14.62 24.32 -5.27
C ALA A 367 13.14 24.70 -5.51
N TYR A 368 12.57 25.55 -4.65
CA TYR A 368 11.19 26.02 -4.76
C TYR A 368 11.07 27.47 -4.31
N LEU A 369 10.01 28.15 -4.78
CA LEU A 369 9.62 29.50 -4.38
C LEU A 369 8.20 29.46 -3.82
N LEU A 370 7.93 30.31 -2.83
CA LEU A 370 6.62 30.41 -2.20
C LEU A 370 6.11 31.84 -2.25
N THR A 371 4.85 32.04 -2.61
CA THR A 371 4.22 33.37 -2.60
C THR A 371 2.75 33.28 -2.18
N ILE A 372 2.15 34.42 -1.84
CA ILE A 372 0.76 34.50 -1.37
C ILE A 372 -0.01 35.41 -2.32
N VAL A 373 -1.06 34.89 -2.93
CA VAL A 373 -1.91 35.61 -3.89
C VAL A 373 -3.37 35.36 -3.51
N HIS A 374 -4.13 36.43 -3.26
CA HIS A 374 -5.56 36.35 -2.88
C HIS A 374 -5.85 35.38 -1.71
N ASN A 375 -4.97 35.33 -0.70
CA ASN A 375 -5.07 34.39 0.43
C ASN A 375 -4.87 32.90 0.08
N HIS A 376 -4.31 32.62 -1.11
CA HIS A 376 -3.80 31.32 -1.50
C HIS A 376 -2.28 31.33 -1.43
N VAL A 377 -1.70 30.26 -0.89
CA VAL A 377 -0.26 30.00 -0.90
C VAL A 377 0.09 29.24 -2.17
N HIS A 378 0.92 29.85 -3.01
CA HIS A 378 1.38 29.32 -4.28
C HIS A 378 2.82 28.83 -4.13
N VAL A 379 3.06 27.59 -4.57
CA VAL A 379 4.38 26.96 -4.57
C VAL A 379 4.81 26.73 -6.00
N MET A 380 5.99 27.24 -6.34
CA MET A 380 6.62 27.10 -7.66
C MET A 380 7.88 26.24 -7.49
N PHE A 381 8.13 25.33 -8.42
CA PHE A 381 9.30 24.45 -8.39
C PHE A 381 10.29 24.85 -9.48
N ARG A 382 11.58 24.75 -9.16
CA ARG A 382 12.64 24.77 -10.16
C ARG A 382 12.70 23.40 -10.85
N ASP A 383 13.29 23.35 -12.05
CA ASP A 383 13.34 22.11 -12.84
C ASP A 383 14.12 20.99 -12.14
N GLU A 384 15.04 21.33 -11.24
CA GLU A 384 15.85 20.38 -10.46
C GLU A 384 15.20 19.93 -9.14
N ALA A 385 13.96 20.34 -8.86
CA ALA A 385 13.29 20.02 -7.61
C ALA A 385 13.11 18.50 -7.43
N THR A 386 13.52 18.00 -6.27
CA THR A 386 13.36 16.59 -5.89
C THR A 386 12.09 16.40 -5.05
N PRO A 387 11.58 15.16 -4.88
CA PRO A 387 10.43 14.90 -3.99
C PRO A 387 10.63 15.38 -2.55
N LYS A 388 11.90 15.47 -2.11
CA LYS A 388 12.26 16.05 -0.82
C LYS A 388 11.95 17.55 -0.76
N ASP A 389 12.21 18.28 -1.84
CA ASP A 389 11.97 19.70 -1.96
C ASP A 389 10.47 19.99 -2.05
N GLU A 390 9.71 19.14 -2.76
CA GLU A 390 8.25 19.21 -2.80
C GLU A 390 7.61 19.07 -1.41
N LEU A 391 8.08 18.11 -0.60
CA LEU A 391 7.61 17.91 0.77
C LEU A 391 8.00 19.09 1.68
N ARG A 392 9.22 19.60 1.52
CA ARG A 392 9.72 20.75 2.28
C ARG A 392 8.90 22.01 1.97
N ALA A 393 8.63 22.26 0.69
CA ALA A 393 7.78 23.36 0.24
C ALA A 393 6.34 23.23 0.74
N PHE A 394 5.77 22.02 0.69
CA PHE A 394 4.43 21.74 1.22
C PHE A 394 4.34 22.01 2.73
N PHE A 395 5.36 21.61 3.49
CA PHE A 395 5.45 21.89 4.93
C PHE A 395 5.47 23.40 5.20
N GLN A 396 6.32 24.15 4.48
CA GLN A 396 6.37 25.60 4.60
C GLN A 396 5.02 26.24 4.27
N ALA A 397 4.37 25.80 3.20
CA ALA A 397 3.09 26.34 2.76
C ALA A 397 2.00 26.17 3.83
N ILE A 398 1.99 25.05 4.55
CA ILE A 398 1.08 24.85 5.68
C ILE A 398 1.39 25.81 6.84
N LEU A 399 2.67 26.04 7.16
CA LEU A 399 3.05 27.01 8.21
C LEU A 399 2.61 28.43 7.88
N VAL A 400 2.87 28.86 6.65
CA VAL A 400 2.44 30.17 6.14
C VAL A 400 0.93 30.29 6.25
N LEU A 401 0.20 29.27 5.82
CA LEU A 401 -1.25 29.30 5.84
C LEU A 401 -1.85 29.28 7.25
N GLN A 402 -1.26 28.54 8.19
CA GLN A 402 -1.66 28.59 9.59
C GLN A 402 -1.47 30.00 10.17
N ALA A 403 -0.34 30.64 9.88
CA ALA A 403 -0.06 32.00 10.31
C ALA A 403 -1.09 32.99 9.72
N LEU A 404 -1.44 32.86 8.44
CA LEU A 404 -2.49 33.66 7.80
C LEU A 404 -3.85 33.49 8.48
N THR A 405 -4.23 32.26 8.87
CA THR A 405 -5.51 32.01 9.56
C THR A 405 -5.52 32.46 11.03
N SER A 406 -4.36 32.56 11.67
CA SER A 406 -4.24 32.97 13.08
C SER A 406 -4.23 34.50 13.27
N ALA A 407 -3.99 35.26 12.21
CA ALA A 407 -3.97 36.71 12.24
C ALA A 407 -5.39 37.28 12.21
N SER A 408 -5.64 38.33 13.00
CA SER A 408 -6.91 39.04 13.03
C SER A 408 -7.24 39.66 11.67
N PRO A 409 -8.50 39.64 11.20
CA PRO A 409 -8.90 40.18 9.89
C PRO A 409 -8.68 41.69 9.71
N THR A 410 -8.30 42.40 10.78
CA THR A 410 -8.08 43.86 10.81
C THR A 410 -6.62 44.27 10.61
N SER A 411 -5.65 43.35 10.65
CA SER A 411 -4.24 43.66 10.38
C SER A 411 -3.89 43.29 8.95
N ALA A 412 -3.48 44.27 8.13
CA ALA A 412 -2.85 43.99 6.84
C ALA A 412 -1.55 43.21 7.09
N ILE A 413 -1.56 41.91 6.79
CA ILE A 413 -0.37 41.07 6.96
C ILE A 413 0.54 41.36 5.77
N GLU A 414 1.70 41.95 6.03
CA GLU A 414 2.75 42.02 5.02
C GLU A 414 3.21 40.59 4.70
N HIS A 415 3.01 40.15 3.45
CA HIS A 415 3.26 38.78 3.02
C HIS A 415 4.77 38.43 3.06
N GLN A 416 5.62 39.41 2.78
CA GLN A 416 7.07 39.25 2.73
C GLN A 416 7.72 38.82 4.06
N PRO A 417 7.55 39.57 5.17
CA PRO A 417 8.15 39.18 6.46
C PRO A 417 7.59 37.85 6.98
N LEU A 418 6.38 37.46 6.57
CA LEU A 418 5.82 36.16 6.89
C LEU A 418 6.55 35.02 6.17
N LEU A 419 6.85 35.19 4.88
CA LEU A 419 7.61 34.22 4.10
C LEU A 419 9.03 34.08 4.66
N GLU A 420 9.71 35.20 4.94
CA GLU A 420 11.03 35.21 5.58
C GLU A 420 11.03 34.57 6.96
N SER A 421 10.04 34.89 7.81
CA SER A 421 9.93 34.34 9.16
C SER A 421 9.69 32.83 9.15
N THR A 422 8.83 32.34 8.26
CA THR A 422 8.56 30.90 8.13
C THR A 422 9.74 30.15 7.51
N HIS A 423 10.42 30.75 6.53
CA HIS A 423 11.64 30.20 5.94
C HIS A 423 12.77 30.11 6.98
N GLY A 424 13.01 31.19 7.73
CA GLY A 424 14.00 31.21 8.81
C GLY A 424 13.73 30.15 9.88
N LYS A 425 12.47 30.01 10.34
CA LYS A 425 12.08 28.95 11.29
C LYS A 425 12.39 27.54 10.80
N MET A 426 12.28 27.29 9.49
CA MET A 426 12.63 25.98 8.90
C MET A 426 14.12 25.70 8.92
N ASN A 427 14.97 26.73 8.92
CA ASN A 427 16.42 26.62 8.91
C ASN A 427 17.04 26.68 10.32
N ASP A 428 16.43 27.42 11.24
CA ASP A 428 16.97 27.67 12.59
C ASP A 428 16.56 26.63 13.63
N GLN A 429 15.35 26.07 13.55
CA GLN A 429 14.90 25.10 14.55
C GLN A 429 15.52 23.72 14.31
N CYS A 430 16.55 23.39 15.10
CA CYS A 430 17.23 22.09 15.08
C CYS A 430 16.25 20.90 15.16
N ALA A 431 15.12 21.05 15.87
CA ALA A 431 14.04 20.07 15.93
C ALA A 431 13.24 19.93 14.60
N ILE A 432 12.92 21.03 13.92
CA ILE A 432 12.26 21.01 12.60
C ILE A 432 13.21 20.43 11.56
N LYS A 433 14.48 20.84 11.58
CA LYS A 433 15.52 20.33 10.69
C LYS A 433 15.77 18.83 10.92
N SER A 434 15.83 18.39 12.17
CA SER A 434 15.98 16.97 12.54
C SER A 434 14.74 16.14 12.21
N TRP A 435 13.54 16.69 12.35
CA TRP A 435 12.31 16.01 11.98
C TRP A 435 12.12 15.96 10.46
N LEU A 436 12.40 17.03 9.71
CA LEU A 436 12.43 16.97 8.25
C LEU A 436 13.44 15.92 7.79
N VAL A 437 14.63 15.86 8.39
CA VAL A 437 15.62 14.82 8.08
C VAL A 437 15.10 13.43 8.47
N ALA A 438 14.51 13.22 9.64
CA ALA A 438 13.97 11.92 10.07
C ALA A 438 12.75 11.49 9.23
N PHE A 439 11.86 12.42 8.89
CA PHE A 439 10.71 12.23 8.01
C PHE A 439 11.14 11.91 6.58
N LEU A 440 12.14 12.63 6.09
CA LEU A 440 12.81 12.35 4.82
C LEU A 440 13.52 11.01 4.87
N LEU A 441 14.14 10.59 5.97
CA LEU A 441 14.78 9.27 6.12
C LEU A 441 13.74 8.13 6.21
N ILE A 442 12.59 8.34 6.84
CA ILE A 442 11.44 7.42 6.77
C ILE A 442 10.97 7.28 5.31
N PHE A 443 10.96 8.39 4.56
CA PHE A 443 10.58 8.41 3.15
C PHE A 443 11.68 7.89 2.23
N GLN A 444 12.95 8.11 2.54
CA GLN A 444 14.11 7.61 1.79
C GLN A 444 14.26 6.12 2.03
N SER A 445 13.91 5.62 3.21
CA SER A 445 13.73 4.20 3.50
C SER A 445 12.58 3.56 2.70
N LEU A 446 11.65 4.33 2.14
CA LEU A 446 10.58 3.86 1.26
C LEU A 446 10.89 4.10 -0.23
N HIS A 447 11.62 5.16 -0.56
CA HIS A 447 12.15 5.41 -1.90
C HIS A 447 13.26 4.41 -2.25
N THR A 448 14.05 3.96 -1.27
CA THR A 448 14.96 2.81 -1.42
C THR A 448 14.21 1.49 -1.58
N MET A 449 12.93 1.40 -1.19
CA MET A 449 12.07 0.23 -1.54
C MET A 449 11.45 0.35 -2.94
N ALA A 450 11.29 1.56 -3.49
CA ALA A 450 10.60 1.79 -4.75
C ALA A 450 11.51 2.01 -5.97
N LEU A 451 12.79 2.37 -5.79
CA LEU A 451 13.69 2.77 -6.89
C LEU A 451 15.11 2.18 -6.82
N SER A 452 15.31 1.04 -6.15
CA SER A 452 16.57 0.30 -6.19
C SER A 452 16.35 -1.19 -6.45
N PRO A 453 16.70 -1.72 -7.64
CA PRO A 453 17.07 -3.11 -7.73
C PRO A 453 18.44 -3.25 -7.06
N ALA A 454 18.47 -3.95 -5.92
CA ALA A 454 19.67 -4.34 -5.17
C ALA A 454 20.30 -3.29 -4.22
N SER A 455 19.59 -2.93 -3.15
CA SER A 455 20.13 -3.03 -1.78
C SER A 455 19.01 -2.92 -0.75
N SER A 456 18.20 -3.97 -0.64
CA SER A 456 17.37 -4.21 0.55
C SER A 456 18.26 -4.13 1.80
N MET A 457 17.75 -3.60 2.93
CA MET A 457 18.36 -3.96 4.22
C MET A 457 18.52 -5.49 4.22
N PRO A 458 19.74 -6.02 4.41
CA PRO A 458 19.96 -7.46 4.32
C PRO A 458 19.05 -8.15 5.33
N ASP A 459 18.20 -9.08 4.87
CA ASP A 459 17.41 -9.86 5.81
C ASP A 459 18.38 -10.69 6.67
N LEU A 460 18.56 -10.26 7.91
CA LEU A 460 19.46 -10.89 8.87
C LEU A 460 19.14 -12.40 9.00
N CYS A 461 17.86 -12.78 8.94
CA CYS A 461 17.45 -14.17 9.01
C CYS A 461 17.81 -14.96 7.74
N LEU A 462 17.83 -14.31 6.57
CA LEU A 462 18.27 -14.91 5.32
C LEU A 462 19.78 -15.16 5.33
N LEU A 463 20.57 -14.17 5.78
CA LEU A 463 22.02 -14.30 5.91
C LEU A 463 22.42 -15.42 6.88
N ILE A 464 21.75 -15.51 8.03
CA ILE A 464 21.95 -16.58 9.01
C ILE A 464 21.54 -17.94 8.41
N LYS A 465 20.45 -18.02 7.63
CA LYS A 465 20.07 -19.26 6.94
C LYS A 465 21.09 -19.70 5.90
N GLN A 466 21.71 -18.77 5.20
CA GLN A 466 22.71 -19.03 4.18
C GLN A 466 24.09 -19.36 4.78
N ARG A 467 24.27 -19.21 6.10
CA ARG A 467 25.54 -19.40 6.83
C ARG A 467 26.70 -18.55 6.27
N ASP A 468 26.37 -17.41 5.66
CA ASP A 468 27.36 -16.48 5.10
C ASP A 468 27.81 -15.48 6.18
N ILE A 469 28.78 -15.90 6.99
CA ILE A 469 29.29 -15.12 8.13
C ILE A 469 29.96 -13.81 7.66
N ALA A 470 30.59 -13.80 6.49
CA ALA A 470 31.27 -12.61 5.97
C ALA A 470 30.26 -11.52 5.61
N ARG A 471 29.16 -11.88 4.92
CA ARG A 471 28.08 -10.94 4.65
C ARG A 471 27.29 -10.57 5.90
N LEU A 472 27.11 -11.50 6.83
CA LEU A 472 26.49 -11.23 8.11
C LEU A 472 27.26 -10.15 8.88
N ARG A 473 28.59 -10.30 8.97
CA ARG A 473 29.46 -9.30 9.62
C ARG A 473 29.39 -7.94 8.92
N LEU A 474 29.53 -7.91 7.61
CA LEU A 474 29.44 -6.67 6.83
C LEU A 474 28.09 -5.97 7.04
N ALA A 475 26.98 -6.73 7.08
CA ALA A 475 25.65 -6.19 7.32
C ALA A 475 25.50 -5.59 8.72
N LEU A 476 26.05 -6.25 9.75
CA LEU A 476 26.02 -5.77 11.14
C LEU A 476 26.93 -4.55 11.36
N GLU A 477 28.08 -4.48 10.69
CA GLU A 477 28.97 -3.32 10.68
C GLU A 477 28.34 -2.11 9.96
N THR A 478 27.62 -2.36 8.87
CA THR A 478 26.93 -1.30 8.11
C THR A 478 25.65 -0.82 8.80
N TYR A 479 24.95 -1.71 9.51
CA TYR A 479 23.66 -1.43 10.15
C TYR A 479 23.60 -2.01 11.58
N PRO A 480 24.13 -1.29 12.60
CA PRO A 480 24.17 -1.79 13.98
C PRO A 480 22.80 -2.11 14.59
N THR A 481 21.74 -1.41 14.16
CA THR A 481 20.36 -1.64 14.63
C THR A 481 19.76 -2.96 14.13
N LEU A 482 20.38 -3.61 13.14
CA LEU A 482 19.89 -4.85 12.53
C LEU A 482 19.84 -6.01 13.54
N VAL A 483 20.75 -6.04 14.52
CA VAL A 483 20.83 -7.06 15.58
C VAL A 483 19.54 -7.17 16.40
N HIS A 484 18.89 -6.04 16.65
CA HIS A 484 17.69 -5.95 17.50
C HIS A 484 16.39 -6.14 16.71
N GLN A 485 16.45 -6.40 15.41
CA GLN A 485 15.25 -6.56 14.60
C GLN A 485 14.51 -7.87 14.96
N TYR A 486 13.21 -7.76 15.21
CA TYR A 486 12.32 -8.89 15.49
C TYR A 486 11.31 -9.08 14.38
N ARG A 487 11.01 -10.35 14.03
CA ARG A 487 9.87 -10.69 13.16
C ARG A 487 8.57 -10.61 13.98
N TRP A 488 7.38 -10.66 13.33
CA TRP A 488 6.05 -10.66 13.98
C TRP A 488 5.86 -11.70 15.11
N SER A 489 6.77 -12.66 15.24
CA SER A 489 6.77 -13.65 16.31
C SER A 489 7.66 -13.31 17.53
N GLY A 490 8.35 -12.17 17.56
CA GLY A 490 9.34 -11.82 18.59
C GLY A 490 10.64 -12.61 18.51
N VAL A 491 10.83 -13.35 17.41
CA VAL A 491 12.03 -14.15 17.15
C VAL A 491 13.10 -13.22 16.58
N THR A 492 14.23 -13.14 17.27
CA THR A 492 15.42 -12.35 16.87
C THR A 492 16.35 -13.14 15.97
N GLY A 493 17.32 -12.46 15.35
CA GLY A 493 18.43 -13.12 14.66
C GLY A 493 19.12 -14.18 15.53
N LEU A 494 19.29 -13.90 16.83
CA LEU A 494 19.90 -14.83 17.78
C LEU A 494 19.08 -16.12 17.93
N HIS A 495 17.76 -16.04 18.08
CA HIS A 495 16.89 -17.23 18.12
C HIS A 495 17.03 -18.09 16.85
N ARG A 496 17.17 -17.44 15.68
CA ARG A 496 17.32 -18.14 14.41
C ARG A 496 18.68 -18.81 14.28
N ALA A 497 19.76 -18.13 14.68
CA ALA A 497 21.10 -18.68 14.68
C ALA A 497 21.21 -19.91 15.60
N VAL A 498 20.63 -19.82 16.81
CA VAL A 498 20.54 -20.94 17.75
C VAL A 498 19.73 -22.10 17.19
N SER A 499 18.54 -21.83 16.62
CA SER A 499 17.71 -22.88 16.02
C SER A 499 18.36 -23.61 14.84
N ILE A 500 19.32 -22.97 14.15
CA ILE A 500 20.06 -23.55 13.03
C ILE A 500 21.34 -24.26 13.51
N GLY A 501 21.77 -24.01 14.74
CA GLY A 501 23.01 -24.54 15.30
C GLY A 501 24.27 -23.83 14.77
N ASP A 502 24.16 -22.59 14.28
CA ASP A 502 25.32 -21.85 13.74
C ASP A 502 26.07 -21.11 14.86
N ILE A 503 27.06 -21.78 15.43
CA ILE A 503 27.90 -21.27 16.54
C ILE A 503 28.55 -19.93 16.17
N LYS A 504 29.04 -19.78 14.92
CA LYS A 504 29.74 -18.56 14.47
C LYS A 504 28.77 -17.38 14.36
N ALA A 505 27.57 -17.62 13.83
CA ALA A 505 26.55 -16.59 13.77
C ALA A 505 26.06 -16.19 15.18
N VAL A 506 25.91 -17.14 16.11
CA VAL A 506 25.56 -16.86 17.51
C VAL A 506 26.61 -15.99 18.18
N ALA A 507 27.90 -16.34 18.07
CA ALA A 507 28.99 -15.56 18.64
C ALA A 507 29.03 -14.12 18.08
N LEU A 508 28.91 -13.98 16.76
CA LEU A 508 28.92 -12.66 16.09
C LEU A 508 27.72 -11.80 16.51
N LEU A 509 26.53 -12.38 16.64
CA LEU A 509 25.35 -11.62 17.08
C LEU A 509 25.47 -11.14 18.53
N LEU A 510 26.06 -11.95 19.41
CA LEU A 510 26.33 -11.56 20.80
C LEU A 510 27.41 -10.47 20.88
N GLU A 511 28.44 -10.54 20.05
CA GLU A 511 29.48 -9.50 19.93
C GLU A 511 28.90 -8.13 19.55
N PHE A 512 27.91 -8.11 18.65
CA PHE A 512 27.20 -6.89 18.25
C PHE A 512 26.01 -6.54 19.16
N GLY A 513 25.94 -7.11 20.37
CA GLY A 513 25.00 -6.68 21.42
C GLY A 513 23.60 -7.30 21.36
N ALA A 514 23.42 -8.48 20.74
CA ALA A 514 22.13 -9.17 20.75
C ALA A 514 21.65 -9.46 22.18
N ASP A 515 20.38 -9.14 22.47
CA ASP A 515 19.79 -9.48 23.76
C ASP A 515 19.62 -10.99 23.91
N VAL A 516 20.49 -11.56 24.76
CA VAL A 516 20.56 -12.99 25.08
C VAL A 516 19.30 -13.51 25.79
N ASN A 517 18.55 -12.62 26.45
CA ASN A 517 17.38 -12.95 27.25
C ASN A 517 16.05 -12.57 26.58
N GLN A 518 16.10 -12.09 25.34
CA GLN A 518 14.91 -11.69 24.59
C GLN A 518 13.93 -12.88 24.51
N ARG A 519 12.65 -12.62 24.80
CA ARG A 519 11.60 -13.64 24.75
C ARG A 519 10.81 -13.55 23.46
N SER A 520 10.48 -14.72 22.90
CA SER A 520 9.54 -14.82 21.78
C SER A 520 8.11 -14.46 22.20
N ILE A 521 7.33 -13.86 21.30
CA ILE A 521 5.95 -13.42 21.59
C ILE A 521 5.01 -14.63 21.77
N TRP A 522 5.18 -15.68 20.95
CA TRP A 522 4.21 -16.79 20.86
C TRP A 522 4.52 -18.00 21.74
N GLY A 523 5.60 -17.95 22.52
CA GLY A 523 5.93 -19.03 23.45
C GLY A 523 6.72 -18.58 24.68
N TRP A 524 7.10 -17.30 24.75
CA TRP A 524 7.87 -16.71 25.84
C TRP A 524 9.20 -17.42 26.12
N TYR A 525 9.68 -18.20 25.15
CA TYR A 525 10.94 -18.90 25.20
C TYR A 525 12.08 -17.97 24.79
N THR A 526 13.25 -18.19 25.38
CA THR A 526 14.50 -17.46 25.12
C THR A 526 15.40 -18.26 24.15
N PRO A 527 16.49 -17.67 23.62
CA PRO A 527 17.49 -18.41 22.86
C PRO A 527 18.02 -19.63 23.63
N LEU A 528 18.16 -19.53 24.96
CA LEU A 528 18.62 -20.65 25.80
C LEU A 528 17.66 -21.85 25.79
N HIS A 529 16.34 -21.62 25.75
CA HIS A 529 15.36 -22.71 25.60
C HIS A 529 15.56 -23.47 24.27
N LEU A 530 15.82 -22.75 23.18
CA LEU A 530 16.08 -23.36 21.88
C LEU A 530 17.39 -24.14 21.86
N ALA A 531 18.45 -23.62 22.51
CA ALA A 531 19.73 -24.28 22.62
C ALA A 531 19.65 -25.59 23.43
N CYS A 532 18.90 -25.58 24.55
CA CYS A 532 18.64 -26.78 25.35
C CYS A 532 17.84 -27.83 24.57
N LYS A 533 16.87 -27.43 23.75
CA LYS A 533 16.12 -28.35 22.89
C LYS A 533 16.98 -28.92 21.74
N SER A 534 17.93 -28.15 21.21
CA SER A 534 18.80 -28.63 20.13
C SER A 534 19.96 -29.49 20.63
N GLY A 535 20.24 -29.50 21.94
CA GLY A 535 21.33 -30.27 22.55
C GLY A 535 22.74 -29.78 22.20
N CYS A 536 22.89 -28.53 21.74
CA CYS A 536 24.19 -27.99 21.33
C CYS A 536 24.92 -27.37 22.53
N GLU A 537 25.79 -28.14 23.19
CA GLU A 537 26.53 -27.73 24.39
C GLU A 537 27.33 -26.43 24.18
N GLU A 538 27.98 -26.25 23.03
CA GLU A 538 28.78 -25.05 22.76
C GLU A 538 27.91 -23.78 22.69
N ILE A 539 26.70 -23.88 22.14
CA ILE A 539 25.77 -22.75 22.06
C ILE A 539 25.19 -22.43 23.44
N ILE A 540 24.89 -23.47 24.24
CA ILE A 540 24.44 -23.30 25.63
C ILE A 540 25.51 -22.55 26.43
N TRP A 541 26.78 -22.96 26.31
CA TRP A 541 27.89 -22.32 27.01
C TRP A 541 28.08 -20.87 26.58
N LEU A 542 28.07 -20.59 25.26
CA LEU A 542 28.17 -19.22 24.73
C LEU A 542 27.05 -18.30 25.24
N LEU A 543 25.81 -18.78 25.30
CA LEU A 543 24.68 -18.00 25.81
C LEU A 543 24.83 -17.73 27.33
N LEU A 544 25.22 -18.73 28.12
CA LEU A 544 25.41 -18.58 29.57
C LEU A 544 26.54 -17.59 29.89
N GLN A 545 27.65 -17.63 29.15
CA GLN A 545 28.74 -16.68 29.31
C GLN A 545 28.33 -15.24 29.01
N ASN A 546 27.39 -15.04 28.08
CA ASN A 546 26.86 -13.73 27.73
C ASN A 546 25.65 -13.31 28.58
N GLY A 547 25.40 -13.98 29.72
CA GLY A 547 24.40 -13.57 30.72
C GLY A 547 22.99 -14.13 30.49
N ALA A 548 22.85 -15.27 29.79
CA ALA A 548 21.57 -15.95 29.68
C ALA A 548 21.06 -16.43 31.05
N LYS A 549 19.81 -16.10 31.37
CA LYS A 549 19.14 -16.51 32.61
C LYS A 549 18.61 -17.94 32.46
N TRP A 550 19.19 -18.88 33.21
CA TRP A 550 18.81 -20.30 33.18
C TRP A 550 17.48 -20.61 33.88
N GLU A 551 16.96 -19.71 34.71
CA GLU A 551 15.67 -19.86 35.41
C GLU A 551 14.46 -19.28 34.63
N THR A 552 14.66 -18.76 33.42
CA THR A 552 13.55 -18.15 32.66
C THR A 552 12.49 -19.18 32.31
N LEU A 553 11.23 -18.86 32.55
CA LEU A 553 10.11 -19.76 32.26
C LEU A 553 9.51 -19.49 30.89
N ASP A 554 9.09 -20.51 30.14
CA ASP A 554 8.27 -20.33 28.94
C ASP A 554 6.78 -20.12 29.29
N LYS A 555 5.91 -20.01 28.28
CA LYS A 555 4.45 -19.85 28.47
C LYS A 555 3.82 -21.02 29.25
N ALA A 556 4.39 -22.23 29.16
CA ALA A 556 3.95 -23.41 29.87
C ALA A 556 4.62 -23.56 31.26
N LYS A 557 5.26 -22.49 31.76
CA LYS A 557 6.03 -22.46 33.00
C LYS A 557 7.19 -23.46 33.03
N ARG A 558 7.78 -23.76 31.86
CA ARG A 558 8.91 -24.67 31.75
C ARG A 558 10.23 -23.92 31.73
N THR A 559 11.25 -24.46 32.39
CA THR A 559 12.63 -23.95 32.32
C THR A 559 13.34 -24.42 31.04
N PRO A 560 14.47 -23.80 30.64
CA PRO A 560 15.29 -24.30 29.54
C PRO A 560 15.78 -25.73 29.79
N LEU A 561 16.09 -26.08 31.05
CA LEU A 561 16.46 -27.45 31.42
C LEU A 561 15.33 -28.45 31.13
N GLN A 562 14.08 -28.08 31.41
CA GLN A 562 12.92 -28.92 31.08
C GLN A 562 12.71 -29.06 29.57
N TRP A 563 13.16 -28.09 28.76
CA TRP A 563 13.17 -28.25 27.30
C TRP A 563 14.22 -29.26 26.80
N ALA A 564 15.34 -29.43 27.51
CA ALA A 564 16.30 -30.49 27.20
C ALA A 564 15.71 -31.88 27.52
N ILE A 565 15.01 -32.01 28.65
CA ILE A 565 14.40 -33.28 29.07
C ILE A 565 13.22 -33.68 28.17
N CYS A 566 12.41 -32.73 27.70
CA CYS A 566 11.29 -33.01 26.81
C CYS A 566 11.69 -33.24 25.33
N ALA A 567 12.97 -33.16 24.99
CA ALA A 567 13.46 -33.29 23.61
C ALA A 567 13.99 -34.70 23.27
N GLU A 568 14.02 -35.62 24.23
CA GLU A 568 14.34 -37.05 24.03
C GLU A 568 13.18 -37.86 23.44
#